data_AF-A0A1V2ZC53-F1
#
_entry.id   AF-A0A1V2ZC53-F1
#
_cell.length_a   1.000
_cell.length_b   1.000
_cell.length_c   1.000
_cell.angle_alpha   90.00
_cell.angle_beta   90.00
_cell.angle_gamma   90.00
#
_symmetry.space_group_name_H-M   'P 1'
#
loop_
_entity.id
_entity.type
_entity.pdbx_description
1 polymer ?
#
loop_
_entity_poly.entity_id
_entity_poly.type
_entity_poly.pdbx_seq_one_letter_code
_entity_poly.pdbx_strand_id
1 'polypeptide(L)'
;MTPAHPKPAPRPKSRPEPVPIGVQLAVEARSGGMCEGCGLHRATEKHHRKFRSRGGEDTVENLLDLCGSGNHSGCHGAAHGARPAPERCEAIGWEVRTDEDPLDVPVPYRGRLVHLTADGYTITPEQYEKERAA
;
A
#
# COMPACT_ATOMS: atom_id res chain seq x y z
N MET A 1 38.58 28.63 7.83
CA MET A 1 38.29 27.44 7.01
C MET A 1 37.87 26.34 7.97
N THR A 2 36.58 26.01 8.05
CA THR A 2 36.10 24.92 8.92
C THR A 2 36.51 23.57 8.32
N PRO A 3 37.04 22.63 9.11
CA PRO A 3 37.36 21.31 8.60
C PRO A 3 36.08 20.57 8.22
N ALA A 4 36.07 19.99 7.02
CA ALA A 4 34.98 19.16 6.56
C ALA A 4 34.88 17.91 7.45
N HIS A 5 33.74 17.75 8.13
CA HIS A 5 33.47 16.49 8.84
C HIS A 5 33.31 15.38 7.79
N PRO A 6 34.02 14.25 7.93
CA PRO A 6 33.86 13.13 7.02
C PRO A 6 32.42 12.61 7.10
N LYS A 7 31.81 12.32 5.93
CA LYS A 7 30.48 11.73 5.89
C LYS A 7 30.49 10.40 6.67
N PRO A 8 29.57 10.20 7.63
CA PRO A 8 29.50 8.95 8.36
C PRO A 8 29.23 7.80 7.40
N ALA A 9 29.82 6.63 7.68
CA ALA A 9 29.59 5.43 6.90
C ALA A 9 28.08 5.08 6.86
N PRO A 10 27.56 4.58 5.73
CA PRO A 10 26.16 4.17 5.66
C PRO A 10 25.88 3.09 6.71
N ARG A 11 24.80 3.26 7.47
CA ARG A 11 24.34 2.23 8.41
C ARG A 11 24.04 0.94 7.63
N PRO A 12 24.41 -0.24 8.16
CA PRO A 12 23.99 -1.50 7.56
C PRO A 12 22.46 -1.56 7.54
N LYS A 13 21.86 -1.84 6.38
CA LYS A 13 20.41 -2.00 6.26
C LYS A 13 20.04 -3.31 6.94
N SER A 14 19.33 -3.27 8.06
CA SER A 14 18.71 -4.47 8.62
C SER A 14 17.75 -5.04 7.57
N ARG A 15 17.74 -6.38 7.42
CA ARG A 15 16.72 -7.03 6.60
C ARG A 15 15.37 -6.71 7.22
N PRO A 16 14.40 -6.15 6.47
CA PRO A 16 13.08 -5.90 7.01
C PRO A 16 12.47 -7.23 7.48
N GLU A 17 11.77 -7.20 8.62
CA GLU A 17 10.99 -8.36 9.03
C GLU A 17 9.91 -8.67 7.99
N PRO A 18 9.63 -9.96 7.76
CA PRO A 18 8.56 -10.37 6.87
C PRO A 18 7.20 -9.97 7.47
N VAL A 19 6.24 -9.63 6.61
CA VAL A 19 4.86 -9.38 7.00
C VAL A 19 4.32 -10.59 7.77
N PRO A 20 3.56 -10.43 8.87
CA PRO A 20 2.96 -11.56 9.57
C PRO A 20 2.10 -12.44 8.66
N ILE A 21 2.17 -13.77 8.81
CA ILE A 21 1.48 -14.73 7.93
C ILE A 21 -0.04 -14.48 7.91
N GLY A 22 -0.67 -14.20 9.05
CA GLY A 22 -2.10 -13.92 9.12
C GLY A 22 -2.51 -12.71 8.27
N VAL A 23 -1.67 -11.68 8.25
CA VAL A 23 -1.89 -10.47 7.43
C VAL A 23 -1.71 -10.79 5.95
N GLN A 24 -0.68 -11.57 5.59
CA GLN A 24 -0.48 -12.00 4.19
C GLN A 24 -1.70 -12.76 3.66
N LEU A 25 -2.22 -13.72 4.44
CA LEU A 25 -3.37 -14.53 4.06
C LEU A 25 -4.66 -13.71 3.96
N ALA A 26 -4.87 -12.74 4.85
CA ALA A 26 -6.04 -11.86 4.78
C ALA A 26 -6.03 -11.00 3.51
N VAL A 27 -4.87 -10.42 3.17
CA VAL A 27 -4.70 -9.65 1.93
C VAL A 27 -4.89 -10.53 0.69
N GLU A 28 -4.34 -11.75 0.69
CA GLU A 28 -4.51 -12.69 -0.42
C GLU A 28 -5.95 -13.18 -0.58
N ALA A 29 -6.65 -13.41 0.53
CA ALA A 29 -8.06 -13.77 0.53
C ALA A 29 -8.92 -12.64 -0.03
N ARG A 30 -8.63 -11.39 0.36
CA ARG A 30 -9.29 -10.19 -0.17
C ARG A 30 -9.05 -10.02 -1.67
N SER A 31 -7.80 -10.17 -2.09
CA SER A 31 -7.38 -9.97 -3.48
C SER A 31 -7.79 -11.14 -4.39
N GLY A 32 -7.95 -12.34 -3.85
CA GLY A 32 -8.09 -13.57 -4.64
C GLY A 32 -6.88 -13.85 -5.51
N GLY A 33 -5.70 -13.35 -5.14
CA GLY A 33 -4.45 -13.44 -5.92
C GLY A 33 -4.40 -12.54 -7.16
N MET A 34 -5.32 -11.59 -7.28
CA MET A 34 -5.42 -10.66 -8.40
C MET A 34 -5.15 -9.23 -7.94
N CYS A 35 -4.51 -8.43 -8.79
CA CYS A 35 -4.16 -7.04 -8.48
C CYS A 35 -5.38 -6.26 -7.98
N GLU A 36 -5.24 -5.67 -6.80
CA GLU A 36 -6.28 -4.88 -6.14
C GLU A 36 -6.45 -3.51 -6.82
N GLY A 37 -5.40 -2.99 -7.46
CA GLY A 37 -5.48 -1.76 -8.25
C GLY A 37 -6.23 -1.93 -9.58
N CYS A 38 -5.62 -2.62 -10.57
CA CYS A 38 -6.22 -2.76 -11.90
C CYS A 38 -7.23 -3.91 -12.04
N GLY A 39 -7.10 -4.98 -11.25
CA GLY A 39 -7.92 -6.20 -11.41
C GLY A 39 -7.62 -7.05 -12.65
N LEU A 40 -6.68 -6.64 -13.50
CA LEU A 40 -6.41 -7.28 -14.81
C LEU A 40 -5.29 -8.33 -14.77
N HIS A 41 -4.38 -8.23 -13.79
CA HIS A 41 -3.20 -9.08 -13.68
C HIS A 41 -3.16 -9.75 -12.31
N ARG A 42 -2.40 -10.85 -12.19
CA ARG A 42 -2.10 -11.44 -10.89
C ARG A 42 -1.32 -10.46 -10.03
N ALA A 43 -1.59 -10.49 -8.73
CA ALA A 43 -0.77 -9.79 -7.77
C ALA A 43 0.62 -10.43 -7.74
N THR A 44 1.66 -9.60 -7.72
CA THR A 44 3.06 -10.03 -7.71
C THR A 44 3.77 -9.58 -6.45
N GLU A 45 3.40 -8.42 -5.91
CA GLU A 45 4.04 -7.85 -4.73
C GLU A 45 3.00 -7.20 -3.80
N LYS A 46 3.29 -7.27 -2.49
CA LYS A 46 2.52 -6.58 -1.45
C LYS A 46 3.09 -5.17 -1.27
N HIS A 47 2.23 -4.18 -1.43
CA HIS A 47 2.57 -2.76 -1.35
C HIS A 47 2.07 -2.15 -0.05
N HIS A 48 2.94 -1.46 0.67
CA HIS A 48 2.57 -0.64 1.82
C HIS A 48 2.02 0.70 1.35
N ARG A 49 0.74 0.97 1.66
CA ARG A 49 0.09 2.24 1.37
C ARG A 49 0.76 3.38 2.14
N LYS A 50 0.87 3.23 3.45
CA LYS A 50 1.75 4.02 4.30
C LYS A 50 3.10 3.34 4.35
N PHE A 51 4.10 3.95 3.72
CA PHE A 51 5.44 3.36 3.66
C PHE A 51 6.00 3.08 5.05
N ARG A 52 6.76 2.00 5.18
CA ARG A 52 7.51 1.67 6.42
C ARG A 52 8.42 2.81 6.88
N SER A 53 9.00 3.57 5.94
CA SER A 53 9.81 4.77 6.24
C SER A 53 9.02 5.92 6.87
N ARG A 54 7.69 5.88 6.79
CA ARG A 54 6.73 6.82 7.39
C ARG A 54 6.02 6.23 8.62
N GLY A 55 6.55 5.15 9.19
CA GLY A 55 5.96 4.45 10.33
C GLY A 55 4.74 3.60 9.96
N GLY A 56 4.57 3.22 8.69
CA GLY A 56 3.53 2.28 8.31
C GLY A 56 3.80 0.86 8.81
N GLU A 57 2.80 0.26 9.41
CA GLU A 57 2.85 -1.08 9.99
C GLU A 57 2.45 -2.16 8.97
N ASP A 58 2.73 -3.42 9.29
CA ASP A 58 2.33 -4.57 8.48
C ASP A 58 0.88 -4.99 8.82
N THR A 59 -0.09 -4.10 8.55
CA THR A 59 -1.52 -4.35 8.78
C THR A 59 -2.27 -4.59 7.46
N VAL A 60 -3.45 -5.21 7.57
CA VAL A 60 -4.24 -5.68 6.41
C VAL A 60 -4.74 -4.51 5.57
N GLU A 61 -5.17 -3.44 6.22
CA GLU A 61 -5.61 -2.19 5.61
C GLU A 61 -4.48 -1.36 5.00
N ASN A 62 -3.25 -1.56 5.49
CA ASN A 62 -2.08 -0.85 5.00
C ASN A 62 -1.42 -1.56 3.82
N LEU A 63 -1.75 -2.82 3.58
CA LEU A 63 -1.19 -3.62 2.50
C LEU A 63 -2.15 -3.74 1.33
N LEU A 64 -1.61 -3.69 0.12
CA LEU A 64 -2.30 -3.98 -1.13
C LEU A 64 -1.57 -5.06 -1.93
N ASP A 65 -2.31 -5.95 -2.55
CA ASP A 65 -1.78 -6.90 -3.52
C ASP A 65 -1.76 -6.25 -4.91
N LEU A 66 -0.58 -5.84 -5.39
CA LEU A 66 -0.42 -5.11 -6.66
C LEU A 66 0.37 -5.92 -7.70
N CYS A 67 0.08 -5.65 -8.98
CA CYS A 67 0.88 -6.16 -10.08
C CYS A 67 2.07 -5.23 -10.36
N GLY A 68 3.15 -5.82 -10.88
CA GLY A 68 4.39 -5.13 -11.18
C GLY A 68 5.52 -5.57 -10.25
N SER A 69 6.74 -5.39 -10.71
CA SER A 69 7.95 -5.62 -9.92
C SER A 69 8.58 -4.31 -9.51
N GLY A 70 8.87 -4.18 -8.22
CA GLY A 70 9.49 -3.02 -7.63
C GLY A 70 8.73 -1.71 -7.89
N ASN A 71 9.44 -0.61 -7.69
CA ASN A 71 8.88 0.74 -7.69
C ASN A 71 8.68 1.38 -9.08
N HIS A 72 8.71 0.62 -10.17
CA HIS A 72 8.78 1.19 -11.52
C HIS A 72 7.93 0.49 -12.58
N SER A 73 7.19 -0.57 -12.23
CA SER A 73 6.35 -1.28 -13.20
C SER A 73 4.98 -1.64 -12.61
N GLY A 74 3.98 -1.78 -13.47
CA GLY A 74 2.61 -2.12 -13.08
C GLY A 74 1.95 -1.09 -12.15
N CYS A 75 0.87 -1.50 -11.48
CA CYS A 75 0.23 -0.64 -10.48
C CYS A 75 1.11 -0.48 -9.22
N HIS A 76 2.04 -1.40 -8.92
CA HIS A 76 3.00 -1.22 -7.83
C HIS A 76 3.93 -0.02 -8.07
N GLY A 77 4.50 0.09 -9.27
CA GLY A 77 5.27 1.27 -9.65
C GLY A 77 4.44 2.56 -9.67
N ALA A 78 3.20 2.48 -10.14
CA ALA A 78 2.27 3.61 -10.09
C ALA A 78 2.02 4.11 -8.66
N ALA A 79 1.92 3.21 -7.68
CA ALA A 79 1.78 3.54 -6.27
C ALA A 79 2.99 4.27 -5.67
N HIS A 80 4.17 4.14 -6.31
CA HIS A 80 5.38 4.89 -5.98
C HIS A 80 5.56 6.17 -6.82
N GLY A 81 4.58 6.54 -7.65
CA GLY A 81 4.64 7.71 -8.52
C GLY A 81 5.40 7.51 -9.84
N ALA A 82 5.73 6.28 -10.23
CA ALA A 82 6.32 6.00 -11.53
C ALA A 82 5.29 6.20 -12.68
N ARG A 83 5.71 6.86 -13.77
CA ARG A 83 4.95 6.98 -15.03
C ARG A 83 5.45 5.98 -16.09
N PRO A 84 4.62 5.56 -17.07
CA PRO A 84 3.18 5.78 -17.15
C PRO A 84 2.45 4.60 -16.49
N ALA A 85 1.68 4.91 -15.45
CA ALA A 85 0.69 3.98 -14.95
C ALA A 85 -0.27 3.63 -16.10
N PRO A 86 -0.62 2.35 -16.33
CA PRO A 86 -1.62 2.01 -17.34
C PRO A 86 -2.92 2.75 -17.03
N GLU A 87 -3.62 3.18 -18.08
CA GLU A 87 -4.93 3.84 -18.00
C GLU A 87 -5.80 3.05 -17.01
N ARG A 88 -6.17 3.64 -15.86
CA ARG A 88 -6.93 3.11 -14.68
C ARG A 88 -6.17 2.90 -13.36
N CYS A 89 -4.84 3.04 -13.26
CA CYS A 89 -4.20 3.09 -11.94
C CYS A 89 -4.22 4.55 -11.41
N GLU A 90 -5.30 4.97 -10.76
CA GLU A 90 -5.32 6.19 -9.95
C GLU A 90 -4.61 5.88 -8.62
N ALA A 91 -3.40 6.39 -8.42
CA ALA A 91 -2.58 6.09 -7.23
C ALA A 91 -3.02 6.83 -5.95
N ILE A 92 -4.10 7.60 -6.01
CA ILE A 92 -4.66 8.33 -4.86
C ILE A 92 -5.05 7.29 -3.81
N GLY A 93 -4.53 7.39 -2.59
CA GLY A 93 -4.81 6.42 -1.53
C GLY A 93 -3.99 5.12 -1.58
N TRP A 94 -3.15 4.90 -2.60
CA TRP A 94 -2.09 3.88 -2.60
C TRP A 94 -0.80 4.38 -1.96
N GLU A 95 -0.67 5.69 -1.79
CA GLU A 95 0.33 6.32 -0.95
C GLU A 95 -0.38 7.13 0.13
N VAL A 96 -0.25 6.71 1.38
CA VAL A 96 -0.85 7.36 2.55
C VAL A 96 0.21 8.20 3.24
N ARG A 97 -0.18 9.40 3.70
CA ARG A 97 0.75 10.30 4.38
C ARG A 97 1.08 9.82 5.78
N THR A 98 2.13 10.39 6.36
CA THR A 98 2.58 10.04 7.72
C THR A 98 1.52 10.37 8.78
N ASP A 99 0.77 11.45 8.57
CA ASP A 99 -0.28 11.98 9.46
C ASP A 99 -1.66 11.35 9.25
N GLU A 100 -1.81 10.47 8.26
CA GLU A 100 -3.07 9.80 7.94
C GLU A 100 -3.07 8.35 8.41
N ASP A 101 -4.28 7.84 8.71
CA ASP A 101 -4.55 6.43 9.00
C ASP A 101 -4.96 5.71 7.69
N PRO A 102 -4.30 4.60 7.30
CA PRO A 102 -4.71 3.79 6.16
C PRO A 102 -6.17 3.31 6.21
N LEU A 103 -6.79 3.13 7.38
CA LEU A 103 -8.21 2.79 7.52
C LEU A 103 -9.12 3.91 7.01
N ASP A 104 -8.71 5.16 7.23
CA ASP A 104 -9.52 6.35 6.99
C ASP A 104 -9.34 6.90 5.57
N VAL A 105 -8.32 6.45 4.85
CA VAL A 105 -8.04 6.87 3.48
C VAL A 105 -8.68 5.88 2.52
N PRO A 106 -9.61 6.30 1.65
CA PRO A 106 -10.17 5.41 0.63
C PRO A 106 -9.14 5.07 -0.44
N VAL A 107 -9.33 3.94 -1.10
CA VAL A 107 -8.46 3.38 -2.12
C VAL A 107 -9.22 3.02 -3.40
N PRO A 108 -8.70 3.38 -4.59
CA PRO A 108 -9.11 2.81 -5.85
C PRO A 108 -8.81 1.31 -5.87
N TYR A 109 -9.87 0.52 -5.82
CA TYR A 109 -9.88 -0.93 -5.85
C TYR A 109 -10.66 -1.40 -7.10
N ARG A 110 -9.93 -1.83 -8.13
CA ARG A 110 -10.50 -2.34 -9.40
C ARG A 110 -11.53 -1.38 -10.05
N GLY A 111 -11.24 -0.08 -9.99
CA GLY A 111 -12.11 0.97 -10.54
C GLY A 111 -13.26 1.40 -9.63
N ARG A 112 -13.28 0.98 -8.37
CA ARG A 112 -14.22 1.44 -7.33
C ARG A 112 -13.44 2.09 -6.20
N LEU A 113 -13.99 3.12 -5.58
CA LEU A 113 -13.40 3.71 -4.39
C LEU A 113 -13.94 2.97 -3.15
N VAL A 114 -13.07 2.42 -2.31
CA VAL A 114 -13.44 1.62 -1.12
C VAL A 114 -12.51 1.92 0.06
N HIS A 115 -12.93 1.59 1.28
CA HIS A 115 -12.03 1.49 2.44
C HIS A 115 -11.64 0.03 2.65
N LEU A 116 -10.38 -0.20 3.07
CA LEU A 116 -9.88 -1.51 3.45
C LEU A 116 -10.03 -1.65 4.96
N THR A 117 -10.71 -2.70 5.41
CA THR A 117 -10.88 -2.96 6.84
C THR A 117 -9.76 -3.83 7.39
N ALA A 118 -9.52 -3.77 8.70
CA ALA A 118 -8.56 -4.63 9.40
C ALA A 118 -8.89 -6.13 9.26
N ASP A 119 -10.17 -6.47 9.07
CA ASP A 119 -10.64 -7.84 8.86
C ASP A 119 -10.40 -8.36 7.43
N GLY A 120 -9.90 -7.52 6.52
CA GLY A 120 -9.63 -7.92 5.13
C GLY A 120 -10.83 -7.80 4.19
N TYR A 121 -11.83 -7.01 4.55
CA TYR A 121 -12.96 -6.69 3.67
C TYR A 121 -12.78 -5.33 2.99
N THR A 122 -13.58 -5.10 1.95
CA THR A 122 -13.71 -3.79 1.30
C THR A 122 -15.11 -3.26 1.55
N ILE A 123 -15.21 -2.04 2.09
CA ILE A 123 -16.49 -1.37 2.32
C ILE A 123 -16.56 -0.08 1.49
N THR A 124 -17.75 0.33 1.07
CA THR A 124 -17.90 1.61 0.36
C THR A 124 -17.71 2.79 1.33
N PRO A 125 -17.37 3.99 0.85
CA PRO A 125 -17.29 5.19 1.71
C PRO A 125 -18.57 5.42 2.52
N GLU A 126 -19.75 5.18 1.95
CA GLU A 126 -21.04 5.33 2.64
C GLU A 126 -21.24 4.27 3.75
N GLN A 127 -20.65 3.08 3.60
CA GLN A 127 -20.66 2.05 4.65
C GLN A 127 -19.69 2.43 5.77
N TYR A 128 -18.49 2.89 5.43
CA TYR A 128 -17.49 3.38 6.38
C TYR A 128 -18.05 4.51 7.25
N GLU A 129 -18.71 5.51 6.66
CA GLU A 129 -19.35 6.60 7.42
C GLU A 129 -20.40 6.10 8.42
N LYS A 130 -21.22 5.11 8.02
CA LYS A 130 -22.24 4.53 8.91
C LYS A 130 -21.62 3.76 10.07
N GLU A 131 -20.54 3.03 9.83
CA GLU A 131 -19.83 2.28 10.87
C GLU A 131 -19.10 3.21 11.85
N ARG A 132 -18.64 4.38 11.40
CA ARG A 132 -17.98 5.40 12.25
C ARG A 132 -18.95 6.26 13.05
N ALA A 133 -20.21 6.35 12.60
CA ALA A 133 -21.26 7.10 13.27
C ALA A 133 -22.01 6.28 14.35
N ALA A 134 -21.78 4.97 14.42
CA ALA A 134 -22.35 4.04 15.38
C ALA A 134 -21.47 3.90 16.64
#